data_AF-A0ABD3F7F5-F1
#
_entry.id   AF-A0ABD3F7F5-F1
#
_cell.length_a   1.000
_cell.length_b   1.000
_cell.length_c   1.000
_cell.angle_alpha   90.00
_cell.angle_beta   90.00
_cell.angle_gamma   90.00
#
_symmetry.space_group_name_H-M   'P 1'
#
loop_
_entity.id
_entity.type
_entity.pdbx_description
1 polymer ?
#
loop_
_entity_poly.entity_id
_entity_poly.type
_entity_poly.pdbx_seq_one_letter_code
_entity_poly.pdbx_strand_id
1 'polypeptide(L)'
;MESSDKTKDKQLKPYMSTLKKHKEQPSNSAIRYSSTKALSYESLLSEEELVVLRAIVAREAGLDELLHCCCPFEIDQSVELLEALVRVRDLSLATVDAIAGWRRRMLQTRPFIWRNLNYALKMTSDLDFVSKSQLATAAMDGVRLPRRNPFSTIGGLDQSMRVFWAIEMPEEEDLAVLLDAASFGPSQVTVDLPSKIRLAECFLLYEERRYGKFSRAQAAADHRLKELVQKEAERRASGRLGNEPEV
;
A
#
# COMPACT_ATOMS: atom_id res chain seq x y z
N MET A 1 -2.96 -18.35 -67.66
CA MET A 1 -1.89 -17.91 -68.59
C MET A 1 -2.45 -16.74 -69.39
N GLU A 2 -2.22 -15.52 -68.90
CA GLU A 2 -2.46 -14.22 -69.53
C GLU A 2 -1.32 -13.34 -68.99
N SER A 3 -0.28 -13.10 -69.79
CA SER A 3 -0.06 -11.92 -70.66
C SER A 3 0.40 -10.67 -69.91
N SER A 4 1.71 -10.38 -70.06
CA SER A 4 2.36 -9.09 -70.41
C SER A 4 2.16 -7.86 -69.50
N ASP A 5 3.05 -6.87 -69.43
CA ASP A 5 4.51 -6.72 -69.59
C ASP A 5 4.83 -5.28 -69.06
N LYS A 6 5.94 -5.19 -68.34
CA LYS A 6 6.87 -4.09 -68.01
C LYS A 6 6.60 -2.57 -68.26
N THR A 7 6.90 -1.82 -67.17
CA THR A 7 7.73 -0.58 -66.98
C THR A 7 7.34 0.84 -67.47
N LYS A 8 7.34 1.77 -66.48
CA LYS A 8 8.02 3.11 -66.33
C LYS A 8 8.25 3.96 -67.61
N ASP A 9 8.05 5.29 -67.65
CA ASP A 9 8.73 6.31 -66.85
C ASP A 9 8.21 7.75 -67.20
N LYS A 10 8.35 8.68 -66.23
CA LYS A 10 8.64 10.14 -66.32
C LYS A 10 7.68 11.20 -66.93
N GLN A 11 7.26 12.09 -66.01
CA GLN A 11 7.41 13.56 -65.95
C GLN A 11 7.11 14.46 -67.15
N LEU A 12 6.24 15.46 -66.92
CA LEU A 12 6.38 16.85 -67.37
C LEU A 12 5.65 17.80 -66.37
N LYS A 13 6.38 18.76 -65.78
CA LYS A 13 5.90 20.06 -65.21
C LYS A 13 6.44 21.17 -66.15
N PRO A 14 6.18 22.50 -66.01
CA PRO A 14 5.37 23.28 -65.04
C PRO A 14 4.50 24.40 -65.68
N TYR A 15 3.65 25.09 -64.90
CA TYR A 15 3.46 26.54 -65.10
C TYR A 15 3.24 27.24 -63.75
N MET A 16 4.10 28.21 -63.48
CA MET A 16 4.02 29.13 -62.34
C MET A 16 3.11 30.30 -62.71
N SER A 17 2.16 30.65 -61.85
CA SER A 17 1.77 32.04 -61.68
C SER A 17 1.60 32.33 -60.18
N THR A 18 2.52 33.15 -59.68
CA THR A 18 2.49 33.78 -58.36
C THR A 18 1.32 34.73 -58.25
N LEU A 19 0.60 34.77 -57.12
CA LEU A 19 0.05 36.00 -56.53
C LEU A 19 -0.42 35.80 -55.07
N LYS A 20 0.38 36.37 -54.17
CA LYS A 20 0.08 37.10 -52.92
C LYS A 20 -0.76 36.45 -51.80
N LYS A 21 -0.07 36.36 -50.65
CA LYS A 21 -0.60 36.37 -49.27
C LYS A 21 -1.66 37.47 -49.07
N HIS A 22 -2.80 37.10 -48.51
CA HIS A 22 -3.48 37.93 -47.51
C HIS A 22 -3.89 37.08 -46.31
N LYS A 23 -3.68 37.71 -45.16
CA LYS A 23 -3.82 37.25 -43.79
C LYS A 23 -5.24 37.62 -43.32
N GLU A 24 -5.82 36.79 -42.46
CA GLU A 24 -6.82 37.11 -41.41
C GLU A 24 -8.06 36.19 -41.36
N GLN A 25 -8.03 35.34 -40.33
CA GLN A 25 -9.09 34.82 -39.46
C GLN A 25 -10.48 34.43 -40.03
N PRO A 26 -10.91 33.19 -39.77
CA PRO A 26 -12.25 32.91 -39.31
C PRO A 26 -12.28 32.82 -37.78
N SER A 27 -13.17 33.61 -37.19
CA SER A 27 -13.62 33.56 -35.82
C SER A 27 -14.14 32.16 -35.46
N ASN A 28 -13.30 31.35 -34.82
CA ASN A 28 -13.77 30.22 -34.05
C ASN A 28 -14.03 30.71 -32.62
N SER A 29 -15.29 31.07 -32.35
CA SER A 29 -15.84 31.08 -31.00
C SER A 29 -15.81 29.65 -30.46
N ALA A 30 -14.63 29.23 -30.01
CA ALA A 30 -14.46 28.05 -29.18
C ALA A 30 -15.23 28.34 -27.89
N ILE A 31 -16.39 27.69 -27.79
CA ILE A 31 -17.23 27.70 -26.60
C ILE A 31 -16.34 27.21 -25.45
N ARG A 32 -15.95 28.15 -24.58
CA ARG A 32 -15.29 27.87 -23.31
C ARG A 32 -16.33 27.22 -22.39
N TYR A 33 -16.59 25.93 -22.56
CA TYR A 33 -17.07 25.10 -21.45
C TYR A 33 -15.88 24.86 -20.52
N SER A 34 -15.50 25.91 -19.81
CA SER A 34 -14.40 25.91 -18.85
C SER A 34 -14.85 25.13 -17.60
N SER A 35 -14.61 23.82 -17.64
CA SER A 35 -13.83 23.03 -16.67
C SER A 35 -13.98 23.30 -15.15
N THR A 36 -15.09 23.85 -14.67
CA THR A 36 -15.32 23.97 -13.21
C THR A 36 -15.48 22.59 -12.54
N LYS A 37 -16.11 21.63 -13.22
CA LYS A 37 -16.27 20.25 -12.72
C LYS A 37 -14.97 19.44 -12.70
N ALA A 38 -14.08 19.65 -13.67
CA ALA A 38 -12.80 18.93 -13.71
C ALA A 38 -11.81 19.48 -12.68
N LEU A 39 -11.78 20.81 -12.49
CA LEU A 39 -11.00 21.44 -11.43
C LEU A 39 -11.51 21.04 -10.02
N SER A 40 -12.83 20.93 -9.83
CA SER A 40 -13.36 20.44 -8.55
C SER A 40 -13.02 18.97 -8.31
N TYR A 41 -13.03 18.13 -9.35
CA TYR A 41 -12.68 16.71 -9.22
C TYR A 41 -11.18 16.52 -8.92
N GLU A 42 -10.29 17.26 -9.60
CA GLU A 42 -8.85 17.25 -9.29
C GLU A 42 -8.56 17.76 -7.87
N SER A 43 -9.25 18.81 -7.42
CA SER A 43 -9.12 19.32 -6.04
C SER A 43 -9.58 18.30 -4.99
N LEU A 44 -10.72 17.63 -5.22
CA LEU A 44 -11.23 16.59 -4.33
C LEU A 44 -10.29 15.38 -4.29
N LEU A 45 -9.75 14.96 -5.43
CA LEU A 45 -8.75 13.90 -5.45
C LEU A 45 -7.50 14.28 -4.67
N SER A 46 -7.05 15.54 -4.73
CA SER A 46 -5.90 16.01 -3.97
C SER A 46 -6.13 15.99 -2.46
N GLU A 47 -7.32 16.37 -1.98
CA GLU A 47 -7.66 16.31 -0.54
C GLU A 47 -7.69 14.86 -0.02
N GLU A 48 -8.26 13.95 -0.80
CA GLU A 48 -8.30 12.52 -0.45
C GLU A 48 -6.91 11.87 -0.53
N GLU A 49 -6.08 12.25 -1.51
CA GLU A 49 -4.67 11.86 -1.56
C GLU A 49 -3.94 12.30 -0.29
N LEU A 50 -4.20 13.52 0.22
CA LEU A 50 -3.62 13.98 1.48
C LEU A 50 -4.08 13.14 2.69
N VAL A 51 -5.32 12.66 2.72
CA VAL A 51 -5.79 11.74 3.78
C VAL A 51 -4.98 10.45 3.75
N VAL A 52 -4.78 9.87 2.56
CA VAL A 52 -3.95 8.66 2.39
C VAL A 52 -2.51 8.92 2.82
N LEU A 53 -1.90 10.03 2.38
CA LEU A 53 -0.53 10.37 2.74
C LEU A 53 -0.36 10.51 4.26
N ARG A 54 -1.32 11.16 4.95
CA ARG A 54 -1.30 11.27 6.41
C ARG A 54 -1.39 9.90 7.09
N ALA A 55 -2.29 9.03 6.61
CA ALA A 55 -2.43 7.68 7.16
C ALA A 55 -1.15 6.85 6.97
N ILE A 56 -0.53 6.93 5.79
CA ILE A 56 0.75 6.28 5.50
C ILE A 56 1.86 6.79 6.41
N VAL A 57 2.01 8.12 6.55
CA VAL A 57 3.05 8.71 7.42
C VAL A 57 2.87 8.26 8.87
N ALA A 58 1.64 8.30 9.39
CA ALA A 58 1.35 7.86 10.75
C ALA A 58 1.70 6.37 10.93
N ARG A 59 1.36 5.53 9.94
CA ARG A 59 1.69 4.10 9.95
C ARG A 59 3.19 3.83 9.89
N GLU A 60 3.94 4.52 9.04
CA GLU A 60 5.41 4.37 8.99
C GLU A 60 6.04 4.78 10.33
N ALA A 61 5.59 5.88 10.94
CA ALA A 61 6.06 6.28 12.27
C ALA A 61 5.77 5.22 13.34
N GLY A 62 4.58 4.61 13.31
CA GLY A 62 4.25 3.50 14.22
C GLY A 62 5.10 2.25 13.99
N LEU A 63 5.50 1.97 12.74
CA LEU A 63 6.41 0.86 12.43
C LEU A 63 7.83 1.12 12.95
N ASP A 64 8.30 2.36 12.88
CA ASP A 64 9.60 2.77 13.44
C ASP A 64 9.60 2.68 14.97
N GLU A 65 8.50 3.08 15.63
CA GLU A 65 8.31 2.89 17.08
C GLU A 65 8.27 1.42 17.47
N LEU A 66 7.54 0.57 16.72
CA LEU A 66 7.52 -0.86 16.96
C LEU A 66 8.90 -1.50 16.79
N LEU A 67 9.68 -1.07 15.80
CA LEU A 67 11.08 -1.50 15.67
C LEU A 67 11.90 -1.06 16.89
N HIS A 68 11.71 0.18 17.35
CA HIS A 68 12.39 0.69 18.53
C HIS A 68 12.14 -0.18 19.76
N CYS A 69 10.91 -0.69 19.97
CA CYS A 69 10.57 -1.64 21.04
C CYS A 69 11.12 -3.06 20.82
N CYS A 70 11.42 -3.45 19.58
CA CYS A 70 11.97 -4.78 19.25
C CYS A 70 13.49 -4.90 19.48
N CYS A 71 14.14 -3.81 19.88
CA CYS A 71 15.58 -3.65 19.97
C CYS A 71 16.18 -3.50 21.39
N PRO A 72 15.46 -3.08 22.45
CA PRO A 72 16.05 -2.87 23.77
C PRO A 72 16.14 -4.21 24.46
N PHE A 73 17.38 -4.63 24.71
CA PHE A 73 17.69 -5.99 25.15
C PHE A 73 17.97 -6.09 26.66
N GLU A 74 17.94 -4.97 27.37
CA GLU A 74 18.35 -4.84 28.76
C GLU A 74 17.17 -4.69 29.73
N ILE A 75 16.04 -4.16 29.25
CA ILE A 75 14.83 -3.90 30.04
C ILE A 75 13.69 -4.68 29.39
N ASP A 76 12.85 -5.32 30.22
CA ASP A 76 11.62 -5.93 29.73
C ASP A 76 10.68 -4.83 29.23
N GLN A 77 10.46 -4.81 27.92
CA GLN A 77 9.56 -3.89 27.22
C GLN A 77 8.39 -4.63 26.57
N SER A 78 8.00 -5.78 27.12
CA SER A 78 6.98 -6.62 26.52
C SER A 78 5.64 -5.89 26.40
N VAL A 79 5.26 -5.07 27.39
CA VAL A 79 4.02 -4.30 27.36
C VAL A 79 4.06 -3.25 26.25
N GLU A 80 5.11 -2.45 26.20
CA GLU A 80 5.29 -1.38 25.20
C GLU A 80 5.37 -1.95 23.79
N LEU A 81 6.03 -3.10 23.61
CA LEU A 81 6.09 -3.82 22.33
C LEU A 81 4.69 -4.26 21.89
N LEU A 82 3.92 -4.85 22.80
CA LEU A 82 2.55 -5.31 22.50
C LEU A 82 1.61 -4.14 22.21
N GLU A 83 1.72 -3.02 22.95
CA GLU A 83 0.99 -1.79 22.68
C GLU A 83 1.36 -1.18 21.32
N ALA A 84 2.64 -1.12 20.99
CA ALA A 84 3.11 -0.65 19.68
C ALA A 84 2.60 -1.54 18.55
N LEU A 85 2.54 -2.86 18.76
CA LEU A 85 2.01 -3.81 17.78
C LEU A 85 0.51 -3.58 17.53
N VAL A 86 -0.27 -3.40 18.59
CA VAL A 86 -1.70 -3.06 18.51
C VAL A 86 -1.89 -1.72 17.79
N ARG A 87 -1.07 -0.71 18.11
CA ARG A 87 -1.10 0.60 17.45
C ARG A 87 -0.84 0.47 15.95
N VAL A 88 0.14 -0.32 15.54
CA VAL A 88 0.43 -0.57 14.12
C VAL A 88 -0.72 -1.27 13.40
N ARG A 89 -1.45 -2.19 14.05
CA ARG A 89 -2.68 -2.76 13.48
C ARG A 89 -3.71 -1.68 13.21
N ASP A 90 -3.99 -0.82 14.19
CA ASP A 90 -5.00 0.22 14.05
C ASP A 90 -4.61 1.25 12.96
N LEU A 91 -3.33 1.61 12.89
CA LEU A 91 -2.77 2.43 11.80
C LEU A 91 -2.85 1.74 10.43
N SER A 92 -2.70 0.41 10.39
CA SER A 92 -2.85 -0.39 9.16
C SER A 92 -4.30 -0.42 8.68
N LEU A 93 -5.26 -0.54 9.59
CA LEU A 93 -6.69 -0.42 9.28
C LEU A 93 -7.02 0.97 8.73
N ALA A 94 -6.61 2.02 9.45
CA ALA A 94 -6.82 3.41 9.01
C ALA A 94 -6.20 3.72 7.64
N THR A 95 -5.05 3.11 7.33
CA THR A 95 -4.42 3.22 6.01
C THR A 95 -5.26 2.56 4.93
N VAL A 96 -5.76 1.34 5.17
CA VAL A 96 -6.61 0.63 4.20
C VAL A 96 -7.91 1.41 3.96
N ASP A 97 -8.54 1.90 5.03
CA ASP A 97 -9.75 2.73 4.94
C ASP A 97 -9.50 3.99 4.11
N ALA A 98 -8.38 4.69 4.35
CA ALA A 98 -8.00 5.86 3.56
C ALA A 98 -7.79 5.54 2.07
N ILE A 99 -7.05 4.47 1.74
CA ILE A 99 -6.81 4.08 0.34
C ILE A 99 -8.11 3.63 -0.34
N ALA A 100 -8.97 2.90 0.36
CA ALA A 100 -10.27 2.48 -0.15
C ALA A 100 -11.19 3.68 -0.41
N GLY A 101 -11.25 4.63 0.53
CA GLY A 101 -12.01 5.87 0.41
C GLY A 101 -11.54 6.73 -0.77
N TRP A 102 -10.22 6.85 -0.95
CA TRP A 102 -9.61 7.54 -2.10
C TRP A 102 -10.00 6.88 -3.43
N ARG A 103 -10.03 5.55 -3.49
CA ARG A 103 -10.38 4.80 -4.70
C ARG A 103 -11.86 4.84 -5.07
N ARG A 104 -12.76 4.95 -4.09
CA ARG A 104 -14.21 4.87 -4.33
C ARG A 104 -14.72 5.87 -5.37
N ARG A 105 -14.07 7.04 -5.45
CA ARG A 105 -14.47 8.11 -6.37
C ARG A 105 -13.86 7.98 -7.78
N MET A 106 -13.03 6.96 -8.01
CA MET A 106 -12.36 6.76 -9.29
C MET A 106 -13.19 5.90 -10.23
N LEU A 107 -13.26 6.30 -11.51
CA LEU A 107 -13.81 5.47 -12.58
C LEU A 107 -12.92 4.26 -12.90
N GLN A 108 -11.61 4.41 -12.72
CA GLN A 108 -10.63 3.34 -12.91
C GLN A 108 -9.71 3.30 -11.70
N THR A 109 -9.73 2.18 -10.97
CA THR A 109 -8.92 2.01 -9.78
C THR A 109 -7.45 1.89 -10.14
N ARG A 110 -6.60 2.62 -9.41
CA ARG A 110 -5.14 2.60 -9.57
C ARG A 110 -4.44 2.31 -8.25
N PRO A 111 -3.21 1.78 -8.26
CA PRO A 111 -2.44 1.58 -7.03
C PRO A 111 -2.06 2.93 -6.43
N PHE A 112 -2.13 3.03 -5.10
CA PHE A 112 -1.55 4.19 -4.42
C PHE A 112 -0.02 4.00 -4.36
N ILE A 113 0.72 4.84 -5.06
CA ILE A 113 2.18 4.73 -5.16
C ILE A 113 2.84 5.60 -4.10
N TRP A 114 3.61 4.94 -3.21
CA TRP A 114 4.44 5.59 -2.19
C TRP A 114 5.88 5.17 -2.37
N ARG A 115 6.81 6.13 -2.55
CA ARG A 115 8.23 5.86 -2.79
C ARG A 115 8.46 4.80 -3.90
N ASN A 116 7.74 4.95 -5.02
CA ASN A 116 7.77 4.05 -6.18
C ASN A 116 7.26 2.61 -5.92
N LEU A 117 6.51 2.39 -4.84
CA LEU A 117 5.92 1.10 -4.52
C LEU A 117 4.41 1.21 -4.37
N ASN A 118 3.68 0.16 -4.77
CA ASN A 118 2.30 0.00 -4.36
C ASN A 118 2.26 -0.21 -2.84
N TYR A 119 1.77 0.79 -2.10
CA TYR A 119 1.84 0.79 -0.64
C TYR A 119 0.98 -0.31 -0.01
N ALA A 120 -0.21 -0.57 -0.56
CA ALA A 120 -1.09 -1.64 -0.10
C ALA A 120 -0.44 -3.03 -0.28
N LEU A 121 0.35 -3.24 -1.33
CA LEU A 121 1.15 -4.46 -1.44
C LEU A 121 2.33 -4.49 -0.46
N LYS A 122 3.05 -3.38 -0.32
CA LYS A 122 4.20 -3.26 0.60
C LYS A 122 3.81 -3.57 2.04
N MET A 123 2.65 -3.07 2.49
CA MET A 123 2.19 -3.28 3.85
C MET A 123 1.99 -4.77 4.20
N THR A 124 1.69 -5.63 3.20
CA THR A 124 1.53 -7.07 3.47
C THR A 124 2.74 -7.64 4.20
N SER A 125 3.97 -7.24 3.85
CA SER A 125 5.22 -7.76 4.43
C SER A 125 5.82 -6.89 5.53
N ASP A 126 5.19 -5.79 5.92
CA ASP A 126 5.83 -4.81 6.83
C ASP A 126 6.08 -5.31 8.24
N LEU A 127 5.34 -6.33 8.69
CA LEU A 127 5.53 -6.98 9.99
C LEU A 127 6.42 -8.22 9.92
N ASP A 128 7.00 -8.54 8.76
CA ASP A 128 7.86 -9.72 8.62
C ASP A 128 9.11 -9.64 9.51
N PHE A 129 9.56 -8.43 9.89
CA PHE A 129 10.65 -8.28 10.86
C PHE A 129 10.23 -8.73 12.28
N VAL A 130 9.01 -8.41 12.71
CA VAL A 130 8.46 -8.85 14.01
C VAL A 130 8.37 -10.37 14.07
N SER A 131 7.99 -11.03 12.97
CA SER A 131 7.96 -12.50 12.87
C SER A 131 9.33 -13.18 13.10
N LYS A 132 10.42 -12.40 13.02
CA LYS A 132 11.79 -12.85 13.25
C LYS A 132 12.38 -12.36 14.57
N SER A 133 11.75 -11.39 15.23
CA SER A 133 12.23 -10.83 16.49
C SER A 133 12.11 -11.84 17.61
N GLN A 134 13.22 -12.09 18.29
CA GLN A 134 13.26 -12.94 19.48
C GLN A 134 12.52 -12.30 20.65
N LEU A 135 12.64 -10.97 20.83
CA LEU A 135 11.92 -10.25 21.87
C LEU A 135 10.41 -10.29 21.64
N ALA A 136 9.95 -10.05 20.41
CA ALA A 136 8.53 -10.13 20.11
C ALA A 136 8.01 -11.55 20.36
N THR A 137 8.75 -12.57 19.92
CA THR A 137 8.38 -13.97 20.18
C THR A 137 8.31 -14.27 21.69
N ALA A 138 9.24 -13.75 22.49
CA ALA A 138 9.22 -13.91 23.94
C ALA A 138 8.04 -13.19 24.59
N ALA A 139 7.75 -11.95 24.18
CA ALA A 139 6.62 -11.16 24.67
C ALA A 139 5.24 -11.79 24.33
N MET A 140 5.19 -12.68 23.35
CA MET A 140 4.00 -13.45 22.97
C MET A 140 4.05 -14.90 23.47
N ASP A 141 4.72 -15.16 24.59
CA ASP A 141 4.83 -16.49 25.21
C ASP A 141 5.34 -17.59 24.24
N GLY A 142 6.27 -17.23 23.37
CA GLY A 142 6.86 -18.13 22.38
C GLY A 142 6.11 -18.22 21.05
N VAL A 143 4.97 -17.54 20.90
CA VAL A 143 4.19 -17.55 19.66
C VAL A 143 4.78 -16.59 18.63
N ARG A 144 4.98 -17.07 17.40
CA ARG A 144 5.48 -16.25 16.29
C ARG A 144 4.32 -15.71 15.47
N LEU A 145 4.38 -14.42 15.13
CA LEU A 145 3.42 -13.83 14.19
C LEU A 145 3.54 -14.45 12.80
N PRO A 146 2.41 -14.65 12.10
CA PRO A 146 2.43 -15.09 10.71
C PRO A 146 3.07 -14.02 9.82
N ARG A 147 3.85 -14.48 8.85
CA ARG A 147 4.39 -13.60 7.80
C ARG A 147 3.30 -13.17 6.84
N ARG A 148 3.54 -12.02 6.22
CA ARG A 148 2.66 -11.40 5.24
C ARG A 148 1.26 -11.09 5.77
N ASN A 149 1.15 -10.53 6.97
CA ASN A 149 -0.10 -10.09 7.55
C ASN A 149 0.11 -8.80 8.38
N PRO A 150 -0.33 -7.62 7.88
CA PRO A 150 -0.17 -6.34 8.57
C PRO A 150 -1.10 -6.15 9.78
N PHE A 151 -2.07 -7.04 9.96
CA PHE A 151 -3.02 -6.98 11.06
C PHE A 151 -2.70 -7.96 12.19
N SER A 152 -1.58 -8.69 12.08
CA SER A 152 -1.20 -9.70 13.07
C SER A 152 -0.92 -9.06 14.42
N THR A 153 -1.66 -9.49 15.45
CA THR A 153 -1.34 -9.24 16.86
C THR A 153 -1.17 -10.57 17.61
N ILE A 154 -1.35 -10.57 18.92
CA ILE A 154 -1.05 -11.70 19.82
C ILE A 154 -1.68 -13.00 19.30
N GLY A 155 -0.87 -14.05 19.23
CA GLY A 155 -1.28 -15.34 18.67
C GLY A 155 -2.49 -15.93 19.37
N GLY A 156 -3.54 -16.22 18.61
CA GLY A 156 -4.80 -16.77 19.10
C GLY A 156 -5.96 -15.77 19.20
N LEU A 157 -5.69 -14.45 19.19
CA LEU A 157 -6.75 -13.43 19.08
C LEU A 157 -7.03 -13.06 17.63
N ASP A 158 -5.99 -13.02 16.80
CA ASP A 158 -6.09 -12.85 15.35
C ASP A 158 -5.79 -14.16 14.65
N GLN A 159 -6.60 -15.20 14.91
CA GLN A 159 -6.58 -16.44 14.13
C GLN A 159 -6.85 -16.04 12.67
N SER A 160 -5.77 -15.71 11.93
CA SER A 160 -5.85 -15.14 10.59
C SER A 160 -6.74 -16.08 9.79
N MET A 161 -7.84 -15.52 9.33
CA MET A 161 -8.96 -16.19 8.68
C MET A 161 -8.55 -16.89 7.38
N ARG A 162 -7.25 -17.05 7.06
CA ARG A 162 -6.73 -17.82 5.92
C ARG A 162 -7.42 -19.17 5.72
N VAL A 163 -7.94 -19.78 6.78
CA VAL A 163 -8.72 -21.04 6.74
C VAL A 163 -10.18 -20.82 6.30
N PHE A 164 -10.79 -19.67 6.59
CA PHE A 164 -12.14 -19.28 6.17
C PHE A 164 -12.19 -18.53 4.82
N TRP A 165 -11.04 -18.18 4.23
CA TRP A 165 -10.94 -17.47 2.94
C TRP A 165 -11.38 -18.29 1.71
N ALA A 166 -11.93 -19.49 1.94
CA ALA A 166 -12.47 -20.37 0.91
C ALA A 166 -14.00 -20.28 0.75
N ILE A 167 -14.72 -19.54 1.61
CA ILE A 167 -16.18 -19.69 1.68
C ILE A 167 -16.94 -18.59 0.94
N GLU A 168 -16.56 -17.31 1.03
CA GLU A 168 -17.12 -16.23 0.17
C GLU A 168 -16.40 -14.89 0.44
N MET A 169 -15.84 -14.29 -0.61
CA MET A 169 -15.30 -12.92 -0.58
C MET A 169 -16.40 -11.95 -1.02
N PRO A 170 -16.56 -10.77 -0.39
CA PRO A 170 -17.43 -9.73 -0.93
C PRO A 170 -16.99 -9.35 -2.33
N GLU A 171 -17.93 -8.95 -3.19
CA GLU A 171 -17.58 -8.36 -4.49
C GLU A 171 -16.70 -7.13 -4.30
N GLU A 172 -15.76 -6.90 -5.23
CA GLU A 172 -14.75 -5.86 -5.06
C GLU A 172 -15.37 -4.45 -5.00
N GLU A 173 -16.46 -4.24 -5.74
CA GLU A 173 -17.20 -2.98 -5.81
C GLU A 173 -17.84 -2.63 -4.47
N ASP A 174 -18.34 -3.64 -3.75
CA ASP A 174 -18.97 -3.50 -2.44
C ASP A 174 -17.95 -3.25 -1.33
N LEU A 175 -16.70 -3.71 -1.51
CA LEU A 175 -15.68 -3.67 -0.48
C LEU A 175 -15.34 -2.24 -0.04
N ALA A 176 -15.25 -1.31 -0.99
CA ALA A 176 -14.98 0.10 -0.69
C ALA A 176 -16.12 0.76 0.10
N VAL A 177 -17.36 0.29 -0.08
CA VAL A 177 -18.54 0.75 0.66
C VAL A 177 -18.58 0.13 2.05
N LEU A 178 -18.29 -1.17 2.17
CA LEU A 178 -18.25 -1.90 3.43
C LEU A 178 -17.15 -1.36 4.37
N LEU A 179 -15.98 -1.01 3.83
CA LEU A 179 -14.91 -0.37 4.60
C LEU A 179 -15.32 1.03 5.12
N ASP A 180 -16.10 1.79 4.34
CA ASP A 180 -16.64 3.08 4.79
C ASP A 180 -17.63 2.93 5.92
N ALA A 181 -18.59 2.01 5.75
CA ALA A 181 -19.61 1.73 6.74
C ALA A 181 -18.98 1.32 8.07
N ALA A 182 -17.83 0.65 8.01
CA ALA A 182 -17.04 0.31 9.17
C ALA A 182 -16.25 1.49 9.76
N SER A 183 -15.98 2.54 8.98
CA SER A 183 -15.19 3.72 9.36
C SER A 183 -16.00 4.83 10.05
N PHE A 184 -17.33 4.87 9.89
CA PHE A 184 -18.16 5.91 10.51
C PHE A 184 -18.26 5.77 12.04
N GLY A 185 -18.24 6.93 12.72
CA GLY A 185 -18.42 7.07 14.18
C GLY A 185 -19.82 6.66 14.67
N PRO A 186 -20.15 6.87 15.96
CA PRO A 186 -21.08 6.07 16.79
C PRO A 186 -22.58 6.19 16.47
N SER A 187 -22.96 6.47 15.22
CA SER A 187 -24.32 6.34 14.73
C SER A 187 -24.65 4.87 14.41
N GLN A 188 -25.15 4.18 15.43
CA GLN A 188 -26.00 2.97 15.46
C GLN A 188 -25.52 1.64 14.86
N VAL A 189 -24.48 1.58 14.00
CA VAL A 189 -23.91 0.29 13.56
C VAL A 189 -22.39 0.36 13.58
N THR A 190 -21.78 0.05 14.73
CA THR A 190 -20.33 -0.13 14.80
C THR A 190 -19.99 -1.54 14.33
N VAL A 191 -19.33 -1.66 13.18
CA VAL A 191 -18.74 -2.94 12.73
C VAL A 191 -17.67 -3.36 13.74
N ASP A 192 -17.75 -4.58 14.24
CA ASP A 192 -16.79 -5.12 15.21
C ASP A 192 -15.38 -5.20 14.61
N LEU A 193 -14.36 -5.13 15.48
CA LEU A 193 -12.96 -5.13 15.05
C LEU A 193 -12.58 -6.36 14.19
N PRO A 194 -12.96 -7.60 14.55
CA PRO A 194 -12.75 -8.76 13.66
C PRO A 194 -13.31 -8.57 12.26
N SER A 195 -14.53 -8.04 12.13
CA SER A 195 -15.13 -7.73 10.83
C SER A 195 -14.36 -6.65 10.05
N LYS A 196 -13.84 -5.61 10.74
CA LYS A 196 -12.97 -4.59 10.12
C LYS A 196 -11.68 -5.19 9.56
N ILE A 197 -11.02 -6.01 10.36
CA ILE A 197 -9.81 -6.72 9.96
C ILE A 197 -10.11 -7.59 8.74
N ARG A 198 -11.23 -8.33 8.74
CA ARG A 198 -11.64 -9.15 7.60
C ARG A 198 -11.82 -8.34 6.31
N LEU A 199 -12.50 -7.20 6.36
CA LEU A 199 -12.68 -6.35 5.19
C LEU A 199 -11.35 -5.80 4.69
N ALA A 200 -10.47 -5.39 5.60
CA ALA A 200 -9.15 -4.88 5.25
C ALA A 200 -8.24 -5.99 4.65
N GLU A 201 -8.29 -7.21 5.18
CA GLU A 201 -7.64 -8.38 4.58
C GLU A 201 -8.16 -8.65 3.16
N CYS A 202 -9.48 -8.58 2.96
CA CYS A 202 -10.08 -8.74 1.65
C CYS A 202 -9.55 -7.71 0.65
N PHE A 203 -9.37 -6.47 1.09
CA PHE A 203 -8.88 -5.37 0.26
C PHE A 203 -7.45 -5.64 -0.22
N LEU A 204 -6.57 -6.09 0.69
CA LEU A 204 -5.20 -6.44 0.32
C LEU A 204 -5.14 -7.67 -0.60
N LEU A 205 -6.06 -8.62 -0.45
CA LEU A 205 -6.15 -9.78 -1.34
C LEU A 205 -6.57 -9.39 -2.76
N TYR A 206 -7.53 -8.48 -2.92
CA TYR A 206 -7.89 -7.94 -4.23
C TYR A 206 -6.72 -7.18 -4.86
N GLU A 207 -5.96 -6.44 -4.05
CA GLU A 207 -4.74 -5.77 -4.51
C GLU A 207 -3.70 -6.78 -5.04
N GLU A 208 -3.46 -7.87 -4.32
CA GLU A 208 -2.58 -8.96 -4.76
C GLU A 208 -3.08 -9.65 -6.02
N ARG A 209 -4.39 -9.85 -6.17
CA ARG A 209 -4.99 -10.44 -7.38
C ARG A 209 -4.79 -9.54 -8.59
N ARG A 210 -4.90 -8.22 -8.43
CA ARG A 210 -4.77 -7.25 -9.52
C ARG A 210 -3.32 -7.01 -9.94
N TYR A 211 -2.41 -6.86 -8.98
CA TYR A 211 -1.03 -6.40 -9.25
C TYR A 211 0.04 -7.45 -8.95
N GLY A 212 -0.35 -8.64 -8.50
CA GLY A 212 0.56 -9.67 -8.04
C GLY A 212 1.02 -9.45 -6.60
N LYS A 213 1.74 -10.44 -6.06
CA LYS A 213 2.25 -10.39 -4.69
C LYS A 213 3.46 -9.45 -4.60
N PHE A 214 3.59 -8.79 -3.45
CA PHE A 214 4.79 -8.03 -3.15
C PHE A 214 6.04 -8.94 -3.17
N SER A 215 7.10 -8.49 -3.83
CA SER A 215 8.28 -9.33 -4.05
C SER A 215 8.96 -9.69 -2.74
N ARG A 216 9.34 -10.97 -2.59
CA ARG A 216 10.15 -11.42 -1.46
C ARG A 216 11.51 -10.71 -1.40
N ALA A 217 12.10 -10.37 -2.55
CA ALA A 217 13.36 -9.64 -2.59
C ALA A 217 13.19 -8.20 -2.07
N GLN A 218 12.09 -7.54 -2.42
CA GLN A 218 11.76 -6.21 -1.91
C GLN A 218 11.46 -6.24 -0.42
N ALA A 219 10.69 -7.22 0.05
CA ALA A 219 10.43 -7.43 1.47
C ALA A 219 11.71 -7.69 2.27
N ALA A 220 12.63 -8.50 1.73
CA ALA A 220 13.93 -8.76 2.36
C ALA A 220 14.87 -7.54 2.36
N ALA A 221 14.64 -6.58 1.47
CA ALA A 221 15.41 -5.35 1.40
C ALA A 221 14.96 -4.29 2.43
N ASP A 222 13.85 -4.52 3.14
CA ASP A 222 13.34 -3.62 4.18
C ASP A 222 14.40 -3.32 5.24
N HIS A 223 14.57 -2.04 5.54
CA HIS A 223 15.59 -1.56 6.46
C HIS A 223 15.35 -2.00 7.91
N ARG A 224 14.08 -2.08 8.34
CA ARG A 224 13.70 -2.48 9.72
C ARG A 224 14.09 -3.93 9.98
N LEU A 225 13.91 -4.79 8.98
CA LEU A 225 14.38 -6.17 9.03
C LEU A 225 15.91 -6.25 9.15
N LYS A 226 16.64 -5.46 8.37
CA LYS A 226 18.11 -5.42 8.42
C LYS A 226 18.61 -4.93 9.77
N GLU A 227 18.03 -3.84 10.27
CA GLU A 227 18.37 -3.23 11.54
C GLU A 227 18.12 -4.19 12.72
N LEU A 228 16.96 -4.85 12.75
CA LEU A 228 16.66 -5.86 13.77
C LEU A 228 17.70 -6.99 13.75
N VAL A 229 17.99 -7.55 12.57
CA VAL A 229 18.95 -8.65 12.43
C VAL A 229 20.34 -8.22 12.88
N GLN A 230 20.76 -7.01 12.55
CA GLN A 230 22.03 -6.45 12.97
C GLN A 230 22.10 -6.33 14.51
N LYS A 231 21.12 -5.68 15.14
CA LYS A 231 21.09 -5.48 16.60
C LYS A 231 21.02 -6.79 17.37
N GLU A 232 20.25 -7.77 16.90
CA GLU A 232 20.25 -9.10 17.50
C GLU A 232 21.60 -9.81 17.37
N ALA A 233 22.30 -9.65 16.25
CA ALA A 233 23.63 -10.21 16.06
C ALA A 233 24.66 -9.56 17.02
N GLU A 234 24.60 -8.23 17.17
CA GLU A 234 25.42 -7.47 18.11
C GLU A 234 25.18 -7.91 19.57
N ARG A 235 23.93 -8.12 19.97
CA ARG A 235 23.60 -8.68 21.30
C ARG A 235 24.19 -10.07 21.50
N ARG A 236 24.04 -10.96 20.52
CA ARG A 236 24.58 -12.34 20.61
C ARG A 236 26.10 -12.34 20.66
N ALA A 237 26.77 -11.44 19.95
CA ALA A 237 28.22 -11.28 20.01
C ALA A 237 28.67 -10.78 21.39
N SER A 238 27.99 -9.76 21.94
CA SER A 238 28.29 -9.18 23.25
C SER A 238 28.11 -10.21 24.37
N GLY A 239 27.05 -11.02 24.33
CA GLY A 239 26.81 -12.09 25.30
C GLY A 239 27.82 -13.25 25.25
N ARG A 240 28.57 -13.42 24.16
CA ARG A 240 29.65 -14.42 24.06
C ARG A 240 30.98 -13.91 24.61
N LEU A 241 31.16 -12.60 24.67
CA LEU A 241 32.37 -11.95 25.17
C LEU A 241 32.29 -11.61 26.67
N GLY A 242 31.09 -11.63 27.26
CA GLY A 242 30.82 -11.22 28.65
C GLY A 242 30.78 -12.35 29.69
N ASN A 243 31.61 -13.40 29.57
CA ASN A 243 31.84 -14.37 30.64
C ASN A 243 33.36 -14.49 30.91
N GLU A 244 33.95 -13.46 31.52
CA GLU A 244 35.08 -13.67 32.43
C GLU A 244 34.58 -13.46 33.86
N PRO A 245 34.75 -14.42 34.77
CA PRO A 245 34.46 -14.19 36.17
C PRO A 245 35.60 -13.32 36.74
N GLU A 246 35.29 -12.08 37.12
CA GLU A 246 36.13 -11.35 38.07
C GLU A 246 35.73 -11.75 39.51
N VAL A 247 36.65 -12.52 40.11
CA VAL A 247 36.91 -12.84 41.53
C VAL A 247 35.94 -13.76 42.26
#